data_AF-A0A6B0VGN9-F1
#
_entry.id   AF-A0A6B0VGN9-F1
#
_cell.length_a   1.000
_cell.length_b   1.000
_cell.length_c   1.000
_cell.angle_alpha   90.00
_cell.angle_beta   90.00
_cell.angle_gamma   90.00
#
_symmetry.space_group_name_H-M   'P 1'
#
loop_
_entity.id
_entity.type
_entity.pdbx_description
1 polymer ?
#
loop_
_entity_poly.entity_id
_entity_poly.type
_entity_poly.pdbx_seq_one_letter_code
_entity_poly.pdbx_strand_id
1 'polypeptide(L)'
;MKVRYYADAEVQSWHEHTIRLLRTIHDERGLSVEIDRIDERYSSITDFPGKIRYPTPEAVYERDLKRNRDLTERIDHRPSDAYKPYGNFDIAGNIALVDEEGTVQWASTLPGYADGYGPDAGPHTSLDFLEDIAISPSNRVCVECLQLLDGDETFCPNCGYEPP
;
A
#
# COMPACT_ATOMS: atom_id res chain seq x y z
N MET A 1 -6.19 9.38 9.16
CA MET A 1 -5.33 8.47 8.36
C MET A 1 -6.17 7.63 7.40
N LYS A 2 -5.61 7.24 6.25
CA LYS A 2 -6.26 6.43 5.22
C LYS A 2 -5.29 5.45 4.56
N VAL A 3 -5.81 4.34 4.03
CA VAL A 3 -5.04 3.36 3.23
C VAL A 3 -5.29 3.64 1.76
N ARG A 4 -4.22 3.76 0.96
CA ARG A 4 -4.28 3.99 -0.48
C ARG A 4 -3.65 2.84 -1.22
N TYR A 5 -4.36 2.35 -2.23
CA TYR A 5 -3.85 1.38 -3.19
C TYR A 5 -3.61 2.05 -4.55
N TYR A 6 -2.40 1.88 -5.08
CA TYR A 6 -2.05 2.23 -6.45
C TYR A 6 -2.40 1.06 -7.34
N ALA A 7 -3.58 1.15 -7.96
CA ALA A 7 -4.31 0.02 -8.46
C ALA A 7 -3.77 -0.56 -9.77
N ASP A 8 -4.39 -1.68 -10.14
CA ASP A 8 -4.16 -2.38 -11.39
C ASP A 8 -2.75 -2.99 -11.53
N ALA A 9 -2.31 -3.68 -10.47
CA ALA A 9 -1.13 -4.54 -10.49
C ALA A 9 -1.19 -5.54 -11.67
N GLU A 10 -0.04 -5.99 -12.17
CA GLU A 10 0.03 -6.88 -13.33
C GLU A 10 -0.71 -8.22 -13.13
N VAL A 11 -0.80 -8.70 -11.89
CA VAL A 11 -1.50 -9.93 -11.54
C VAL A 11 -2.94 -9.64 -11.10
N GLN A 12 -3.91 -10.08 -11.91
CA GLN A 12 -5.33 -9.82 -11.67
C GLN A 12 -5.82 -10.33 -10.30
N SER A 13 -5.41 -11.54 -9.91
CA SER A 13 -5.84 -12.14 -8.65
C SER A 13 -5.38 -11.33 -7.44
N TRP A 14 -4.20 -10.70 -7.50
CA TRP A 14 -3.71 -9.81 -6.45
C TRP A 14 -4.45 -8.50 -6.43
N HIS A 15 -4.72 -7.90 -7.60
CA HIS A 15 -5.56 -6.71 -7.69
C HIS A 15 -6.93 -6.91 -7.03
N GLU A 16 -7.61 -8.00 -7.39
CA GLU A 16 -8.90 -8.36 -6.80
C GLU A 16 -8.79 -8.66 -5.30
N HIS A 17 -7.70 -9.29 -4.87
CA HIS A 17 -7.47 -9.59 -3.46
C HIS A 17 -7.28 -8.32 -2.63
N THR A 18 -6.45 -7.40 -3.10
CA THR A 18 -6.22 -6.09 -2.48
C THR A 18 -7.54 -5.32 -2.34
N ILE A 19 -8.38 -5.32 -3.36
CA ILE A 19 -9.71 -4.66 -3.28
C ILE A 19 -10.57 -5.28 -2.17
N ARG A 20 -10.57 -6.61 -2.04
CA ARG A 20 -11.31 -7.29 -0.95
C ARG A 20 -10.76 -6.89 0.42
N LEU A 21 -9.44 -6.88 0.60
CA LEU A 21 -8.81 -6.48 1.86
C LEU A 21 -9.14 -5.02 2.22
N LEU A 22 -9.11 -4.10 1.26
CA LEU A 22 -9.50 -2.70 1.50
C LEU A 22 -10.96 -2.56 1.92
N ARG A 23 -11.87 -3.39 1.40
CA ARG A 23 -13.26 -3.42 1.87
C ARG A 23 -13.33 -3.87 3.33
N THR A 24 -12.67 -4.97 3.68
CA THR A 24 -12.57 -5.43 5.08
C THR A 24 -12.01 -4.36 6.00
N ILE A 25 -10.93 -3.69 5.60
CA ILE A 25 -10.32 -2.59 6.35
C ILE A 25 -11.32 -1.44 6.55
N HIS A 26 -12.07 -1.07 5.51
CA HIS A 26 -13.08 -0.03 5.63
C HIS A 26 -14.22 -0.45 6.58
N ASP A 27 -14.81 -1.61 6.34
CA ASP A 27 -16.07 -2.02 6.98
C ASP A 27 -15.85 -2.51 8.41
N GLU A 28 -14.74 -3.20 8.69
CA GLU A 28 -14.46 -3.80 10.00
C GLU A 28 -13.51 -2.96 10.85
N ARG A 29 -12.63 -2.16 10.24
CA ARG A 29 -11.66 -1.33 10.98
C ARG A 29 -11.99 0.16 10.98
N GLY A 30 -12.99 0.59 10.20
CA GLY A 30 -13.40 1.99 10.11
C GLY A 30 -12.33 2.90 9.49
N LEU A 31 -11.33 2.34 8.80
CA LEU A 31 -10.29 3.12 8.13
C LEU A 31 -10.79 3.63 6.78
N SER A 32 -10.51 4.89 6.49
CA SER A 32 -10.76 5.43 5.14
C SER A 32 -9.84 4.74 4.13
N VAL A 33 -10.40 4.38 2.97
CA VAL A 33 -9.64 3.73 1.89
C VAL A 33 -9.77 4.48 0.57
N GLU A 34 -8.68 4.51 -0.20
CA GLU A 34 -8.58 5.15 -1.51
C GLU A 34 -7.98 4.16 -2.54
N ILE A 35 -8.45 4.23 -3.78
CA ILE A 35 -7.89 3.50 -4.92
C ILE A 35 -7.53 4.53 -5.98
N ASP A 36 -6.25 4.58 -6.36
CA ASP A 36 -5.76 5.32 -7.52
C ASP A 36 -5.55 4.34 -8.65
N ARG A 37 -6.51 4.23 -9.57
CA ARG A 37 -6.41 3.41 -10.78
C ARG A 37 -5.48 4.10 -11.79
N ILE A 38 -4.20 3.75 -11.73
CA ILE A 38 -3.14 4.39 -12.51
C ILE A 38 -2.91 3.74 -13.87
N ASP A 39 -3.21 2.45 -13.99
CA ASP A 39 -3.10 1.67 -15.21
C ASP A 39 -4.43 0.93 -15.42
N GLU A 40 -5.43 1.46 -16.14
CA GLU A 40 -6.75 0.81 -16.24
C GLU A 40 -6.71 -0.53 -17.02
N ARG A 41 -6.22 -1.60 -16.38
CA ARG A 41 -6.03 -2.95 -16.96
C ARG A 41 -7.26 -3.82 -16.79
N TYR A 42 -7.97 -3.67 -15.68
CA TYR A 42 -9.11 -4.52 -15.33
C TYR A 42 -10.45 -3.81 -15.45
N SER A 43 -11.53 -4.58 -15.30
CA SER A 43 -12.90 -4.06 -15.26
C SER A 43 -13.08 -3.00 -14.17
N SER A 44 -14.07 -2.12 -14.36
CA SER A 44 -14.47 -1.12 -13.38
C SER A 44 -14.73 -1.73 -12.00
N ILE A 45 -14.20 -1.10 -10.96
CA ILE A 45 -14.49 -1.45 -9.57
C ILE A 45 -15.81 -0.78 -9.18
N THR A 46 -16.87 -1.56 -9.00
CA THR A 46 -18.19 -1.06 -8.60
C THR A 46 -18.42 -1.20 -7.09
N ASP A 47 -19.26 -0.34 -6.53
CA ASP A 47 -19.72 -0.41 -5.14
C ASP A 47 -18.60 -0.43 -4.09
N PHE A 48 -17.44 0.17 -4.39
CA PHE A 48 -16.35 0.28 -3.43
C PHE A 48 -16.67 1.37 -2.41
N PRO A 49 -16.57 1.10 -1.10
CA PRO A 49 -17.02 2.05 -0.08
C PRO A 49 -16.11 3.30 0.04
N GLY A 50 -14.87 3.21 -0.46
CA GLY A 50 -13.93 4.31 -0.47
C GLY A 50 -13.91 5.16 -1.74
N LYS A 51 -12.88 5.99 -1.86
CA LYS A 51 -12.72 6.89 -3.01
C LYS A 51 -11.91 6.23 -4.12
N ILE A 52 -12.42 6.26 -5.35
CA ILE A 52 -11.68 5.85 -6.55
C ILE A 52 -11.25 7.10 -7.33
N ARG A 53 -9.99 7.15 -7.78
CA ARG A 53 -9.42 8.19 -8.64
C ARG A 53 -8.70 7.55 -9.82
N TYR A 54 -8.48 8.35 -10.86
CA TYR A 54 -7.84 7.94 -12.12
C TYR A 54 -6.69 8.89 -12.49
N PRO A 55 -5.65 9.01 -11.64
CA PRO A 55 -4.48 9.80 -11.99
C PRO A 55 -3.59 9.04 -12.99
N THR A 56 -2.79 9.76 -13.77
CA THR A 56 -1.75 9.10 -14.57
C THR A 56 -0.58 8.64 -13.66
N PRO A 57 0.22 7.65 -14.08
CA PRO A 57 1.41 7.24 -13.34
C PRO A 57 2.39 8.40 -13.06
N GLU A 58 2.58 9.30 -14.03
CA GLU A 58 3.40 10.52 -13.86
C GLU A 58 2.89 11.40 -12.73
N ALA A 59 1.56 11.61 -12.68
CA ALA A 59 0.95 12.48 -11.69
C ALA A 59 1.12 11.91 -10.28
N VAL A 60 1.01 10.59 -10.13
CA VAL A 60 1.29 9.91 -8.86
C VAL A 60 2.76 10.02 -8.49
N TYR A 61 3.69 9.81 -9.44
CA TYR A 61 5.11 9.95 -9.17
C TYR A 61 5.50 11.33 -8.67
N GLU A 62 5.01 12.38 -9.33
CA GLU A 62 5.30 13.75 -8.94
C GLU A 62 4.67 14.11 -7.58
N ARG A 63 3.48 13.58 -7.28
CA ARG A 63 2.72 13.85 -6.04
C ARG A 63 3.31 13.11 -4.83
N ASP A 64 3.57 11.82 -4.96
CA ASP A 64 3.76 10.92 -3.81
C ASP A 64 5.18 10.35 -3.68
N LEU A 65 5.98 10.36 -4.75
CA LEU A 65 7.27 9.67 -4.81
C LEU A 65 8.46 10.64 -4.88
N LYS A 66 8.45 11.54 -5.87
CA LYS A 66 9.62 12.34 -6.27
C LYS A 66 10.26 13.16 -5.14
N ARG A 67 9.47 13.62 -4.18
CA ARG A 67 9.92 14.47 -3.06
C ARG A 67 9.63 13.85 -1.70
N ASN A 68 9.34 12.55 -1.66
CA ASN A 68 9.06 11.84 -0.43
C ASN A 68 10.38 11.51 0.28
N ARG A 69 10.74 12.34 1.27
CA ARG A 69 12.00 12.22 2.00
C ARG A 69 12.04 10.93 2.81
N ASP A 70 10.96 10.61 3.51
CA ASP A 70 10.87 9.41 4.34
C ASP A 70 11.07 8.14 3.52
N LEU A 71 10.44 8.05 2.34
CA LEU A 71 10.71 6.97 1.40
C LEU A 71 12.19 6.93 1.00
N THR A 72 12.74 8.08 0.58
CA THR A 72 14.11 8.18 0.06
C THR A 72 15.16 7.76 1.09
N GLU A 73 14.91 7.97 2.38
CA GLU A 73 15.82 7.56 3.45
C GLU A 73 15.83 6.04 3.69
N ARG A 74 14.85 5.30 3.14
CA ARG A 74 14.61 3.88 3.45
C ARG A 74 14.83 2.93 2.29
N ILE A 75 14.67 3.40 1.04
CA ILE A 75 14.95 2.58 -0.13
C ILE A 75 16.45 2.65 -0.47
N ASP A 76 17.05 1.50 -0.82
CA ASP A 76 18.47 1.39 -1.20
C ASP A 76 18.82 2.09 -2.52
N HIS A 77 17.81 2.63 -3.21
CA HIS A 77 17.90 3.21 -4.54
C HIS A 77 17.21 4.57 -4.60
N ARG A 78 17.52 5.39 -5.60
CA ARG A 78 16.76 6.63 -5.78
C ARG A 78 15.33 6.30 -6.19
N PRO A 79 14.32 7.12 -5.83
CA PRO A 79 12.94 6.89 -6.28
C PRO A 79 12.79 6.75 -7.80
N SER A 80 13.64 7.43 -8.59
CA SER A 80 13.65 7.29 -10.05
C SER A 80 14.11 5.91 -10.50
N ASP A 81 15.05 5.30 -9.77
CA ASP A 81 15.62 4.01 -10.14
C ASP A 81 14.68 2.88 -9.71
N ALA A 82 13.97 3.07 -8.59
CA ALA A 82 12.98 2.13 -8.08
C ALA A 82 11.63 2.20 -8.81
N TYR A 83 11.06 3.38 -9.02
CA TYR A 83 9.68 3.54 -9.52
C TYR A 83 9.59 4.15 -10.93
N LYS A 84 10.74 4.49 -11.53
CA LYS A 84 10.81 4.96 -12.92
C LYS A 84 11.88 4.23 -13.76
N PRO A 85 11.94 2.88 -13.72
CA PRO A 85 12.97 2.15 -14.44
C PRO A 85 12.84 2.39 -15.96
N TYR A 86 13.96 2.72 -16.60
CA TYR A 86 14.03 2.97 -18.05
C TYR A 86 13.04 4.02 -18.59
N GLY A 87 12.54 4.91 -17.73
CA GLY A 87 11.62 5.98 -18.11
C GLY A 87 10.13 5.65 -17.98
N ASN A 88 9.77 4.38 -17.71
CA ASN A 88 8.40 3.95 -17.44
C ASN A 88 8.12 3.99 -15.95
N PHE A 89 6.90 4.36 -15.56
CA PHE A 89 6.50 4.37 -14.15
C PHE A 89 6.03 3.00 -13.71
N ASP A 90 6.61 2.49 -12.63
CA ASP A 90 6.29 1.19 -12.06
C ASP A 90 5.81 1.39 -10.62
N ILE A 91 4.52 1.71 -10.50
CA ILE A 91 3.89 2.14 -9.24
C ILE A 91 2.69 1.24 -8.90
N ALA A 92 2.15 0.53 -9.87
CA ALA A 92 0.97 -0.32 -9.68
C ALA A 92 1.29 -1.47 -8.71
N GLY A 93 0.33 -1.85 -7.87
CA GLY A 93 0.52 -2.88 -6.86
C GLY A 93 0.96 -2.37 -5.49
N ASN A 94 1.53 -1.17 -5.41
CA ASN A 94 1.96 -0.64 -4.11
C ASN A 94 0.79 -0.19 -3.23
N ILE A 95 1.01 -0.19 -1.92
CA ILE A 95 0.11 0.36 -0.91
C ILE A 95 0.83 1.42 -0.07
N ALA A 96 0.09 2.45 0.31
CA ALA A 96 0.57 3.48 1.21
C ALA A 96 -0.48 3.87 2.25
N LEU A 97 0.00 4.35 3.39
CA LEU A 97 -0.77 5.12 4.34
C LEU A 97 -0.66 6.59 4.00
N VAL A 98 -1.77 7.30 4.15
CA VAL A 98 -1.79 8.75 4.00
C VAL A 98 -2.33 9.35 5.28
N ASP A 99 -1.55 10.22 5.89
CA ASP A 99 -1.94 10.90 7.11
C ASP A 99 -2.99 12.00 6.83
N GLU A 100 -3.30 12.79 7.84
CA GLU A 100 -4.29 13.88 7.73
C GLU A 100 -3.75 15.11 7.00
N GLU A 101 -2.43 15.30 6.99
CA GLU A 101 -1.73 16.37 6.28
C GLU A 101 -1.52 16.03 4.79
N GLY A 102 -1.76 14.78 4.41
CA GLY A 102 -1.57 14.26 3.06
C GLY A 102 -0.19 13.66 2.82
N THR A 103 0.63 13.50 3.86
CA THR A 103 1.93 12.83 3.81
C THR A 103 1.72 11.35 3.50
N VAL A 104 2.50 10.85 2.53
CA VAL A 104 2.43 9.46 2.08
C VAL A 104 3.55 8.66 2.75
N GLN A 105 3.17 7.61 3.47
CA GLN A 105 4.07 6.64 4.07
C GLN A 105 3.83 5.29 3.40
N TRP A 106 4.87 4.66 2.88
CA TRP A 106 4.71 3.41 2.14
C TRP A 106 4.55 2.24 3.09
N ALA A 107 3.64 1.33 2.72
CA ALA A 107 3.41 0.11 3.48
C ALA A 107 4.62 -0.83 3.43
N SER A 108 5.32 -0.85 2.28
CA SER A 108 6.53 -1.61 2.06
C SER A 108 7.52 -0.75 1.26
N THR A 109 8.81 -0.91 1.55
CA THR A 109 9.92 -0.33 0.77
C THR A 109 10.23 -1.16 -0.49
N LEU A 110 9.68 -2.37 -0.58
CA LEU A 110 9.73 -3.18 -1.80
C LEU A 110 8.71 -2.62 -2.80
N PRO A 111 9.14 -2.13 -3.97
CA PRO A 111 8.20 -1.62 -4.96
C PRO A 111 7.31 -2.75 -5.50
N GLY A 112 6.17 -2.40 -6.09
CA GLY A 112 5.16 -3.33 -6.62
C GLY A 112 5.66 -4.40 -7.61
N TYR A 113 6.86 -4.27 -8.18
CA TYR A 113 7.53 -5.32 -8.98
C TYR A 113 8.19 -6.42 -8.15
N ALA A 114 8.33 -6.26 -6.84
CA ALA A 114 8.58 -7.35 -5.92
C ALA A 114 7.29 -8.18 -5.85
N ASP A 115 6.98 -8.80 -6.99
CA ASP A 115 5.91 -9.73 -7.20
C ASP A 115 6.02 -10.78 -6.09
N GLY A 116 5.09 -10.71 -5.16
CA GLY A 116 4.99 -11.67 -4.06
C GLY A 116 4.94 -13.09 -4.61
N TYR A 117 5.44 -14.04 -3.82
CA TYR A 117 5.42 -15.48 -4.11
C TYR A 117 6.41 -16.00 -5.16
N GLY A 118 7.68 -15.60 -5.07
CA GLY A 118 8.78 -16.55 -5.24
C GLY A 118 9.17 -17.16 -3.88
N PRO A 119 9.74 -18.38 -3.81
CA PRO A 119 10.25 -18.95 -2.55
C PRO A 119 11.27 -18.05 -1.81
N ASP A 120 11.77 -17.01 -2.49
CA ASP A 120 12.72 -16.02 -1.98
C ASP A 120 12.09 -14.64 -1.69
N ALA A 121 10.80 -14.42 -2.00
CA ALA A 121 10.06 -13.22 -1.62
C ALA A 121 9.68 -13.35 -0.14
N GLY A 122 10.60 -12.90 0.72
CA GLY A 122 10.41 -12.91 2.18
C GLY A 122 9.16 -12.14 2.62
N PRO A 123 8.74 -12.30 3.89
CA PRO A 123 7.49 -11.77 4.43
C PRO A 123 7.55 -10.25 4.61
N HIS A 124 7.56 -9.45 3.53
CA HIS A 124 7.60 -7.98 3.60
C HIS A 124 6.96 -7.27 2.40
N THR A 125 5.88 -7.81 1.85
CA THR A 125 5.19 -7.19 0.70
C THR A 125 4.08 -6.24 1.14
N SER A 126 3.73 -5.31 0.24
CA SER A 126 2.56 -4.43 0.43
C SER A 126 1.26 -5.22 0.67
N LEU A 127 1.14 -6.45 0.12
CA LEU A 127 -0.02 -7.31 0.33
C LEU A 127 -0.02 -7.95 1.73
N ASP A 128 1.13 -8.46 2.20
CA ASP A 128 1.25 -9.00 3.57
C ASP A 128 0.88 -7.93 4.61
N PHE A 129 1.32 -6.69 4.37
CA PHE A 129 0.91 -5.55 5.19
C PHE A 129 -0.61 -5.37 5.22
N LEU A 130 -1.29 -5.44 4.08
CA LEU A 130 -2.75 -5.31 4.02
C LEU A 130 -3.46 -6.46 4.73
N GLU A 131 -2.98 -7.69 4.55
CA GLU A 131 -3.52 -8.86 5.22
C GLU A 131 -3.44 -8.71 6.75
N ASP A 132 -2.30 -8.24 7.25
CA ASP A 132 -2.11 -7.98 8.68
C ASP A 132 -3.10 -6.96 9.25
N ILE A 133 -3.32 -5.85 8.56
CA ILE A 133 -4.19 -4.79 9.10
C ILE A 133 -5.68 -5.09 8.88
N ALA A 134 -5.99 -5.94 7.90
CA ALA A 134 -7.36 -6.40 7.65
C ALA A 134 -7.80 -7.43 8.70
N ILE A 135 -6.94 -8.39 9.03
CA ILE A 135 -7.29 -9.56 9.85
C ILE A 135 -6.81 -9.36 11.30
N SER A 136 -7.71 -9.60 12.27
CA SER A 136 -7.36 -9.56 13.70
C SER A 136 -7.56 -10.95 14.33
N PRO A 137 -6.65 -11.37 15.22
CA PRO A 137 -5.41 -10.68 15.57
C PRO A 137 -4.35 -10.83 14.47
N SER A 138 -3.69 -9.73 14.09
CA SER A 138 -2.37 -9.81 13.45
C SER A 138 -1.31 -9.79 14.53
N ASN A 139 -0.30 -10.63 14.32
CA ASN A 139 0.84 -10.76 15.21
C ASN A 139 1.92 -9.71 14.92
N ARG A 140 1.73 -8.85 13.90
CA ARG A 140 2.76 -7.95 13.37
C ARG A 140 2.36 -6.49 13.41
N VAL A 141 1.17 -6.14 12.88
CA VAL A 141 0.68 -4.75 12.78
C VAL A 141 -0.83 -4.67 13.03
N CYS A 142 -1.27 -3.69 13.83
CA CYS A 142 -2.66 -3.38 14.11
C CYS A 142 -2.96 -1.93 13.75
N VAL A 143 -4.25 -1.61 13.63
CA VAL A 143 -4.74 -0.31 13.18
C VAL A 143 -4.24 0.84 14.06
N GLU A 144 -4.14 0.62 15.36
CA GLU A 144 -3.71 1.60 16.37
C GLU A 144 -2.24 2.02 16.20
N CYS A 145 -1.43 1.15 15.59
CA CYS A 145 0.00 1.35 15.36
C CYS A 145 0.33 1.86 13.97
N LEU A 146 -0.64 2.07 13.08
CA LEU A 146 -0.37 2.51 11.71
C LEU A 146 0.44 3.81 11.64
N GLN A 147 0.26 4.70 12.63
CA GLN A 147 1.01 5.96 12.77
C GLN A 147 2.50 5.77 13.14
N LEU A 148 2.86 4.59 13.63
CA LEU A 148 4.24 4.25 14.02
C LEU A 148 5.01 3.61 12.87
N LEU A 149 4.34 3.32 11.75
CA LEU A 149 4.97 2.64 10.63
C LEU A 149 5.89 3.58 9.87
N ASP A 150 7.10 3.10 9.69
CA ASP A 150 8.14 3.70 8.88
C ASP A 150 8.48 2.81 7.68
N GLY A 151 7.58 1.93 7.21
CA GLY A 151 7.83 1.11 6.02
C GLY A 151 8.94 0.04 6.17
N ASP A 152 9.55 -0.10 7.35
CA ASP A 152 10.41 -1.24 7.73
C ASP A 152 9.57 -2.44 8.23
N GLU A 153 8.24 -2.28 8.29
CA GLU A 153 7.28 -3.30 8.72
C GLU A 153 7.62 -3.95 10.08
N THR A 154 8.34 -3.22 10.94
CA THR A 154 8.76 -3.72 12.25
C THR A 154 7.57 -3.83 13.21
N PHE A 155 7.65 -4.84 14.08
CA PHE A 155 6.62 -5.24 15.06
C PHE A 155 6.02 -4.06 15.86
N CYS A 156 4.68 -3.96 15.87
CA CYS A 156 3.97 -3.00 16.71
C CYS A 156 3.82 -3.51 18.16
N PRO A 157 4.17 -2.70 19.17
CA PRO A 157 4.13 -3.12 20.58
C PRO A 157 2.72 -3.35 21.14
N ASN A 158 1.67 -2.86 20.46
CA ASN A 158 0.27 -3.00 20.86
C ASN A 158 -0.50 -4.09 20.09
N CYS A 159 0.14 -4.78 19.14
CA CYS A 159 -0.49 -5.89 18.42
C CYS A 159 -0.76 -7.09 19.31
N GLY A 160 -1.90 -7.74 19.11
CA GLY A 160 -2.27 -8.96 19.86
C GLY A 160 -2.79 -8.73 21.28
N TYR A 161 -3.02 -7.48 21.70
CA TYR A 161 -3.79 -7.20 22.91
C TYR A 161 -5.28 -7.11 22.56
N GLU A 162 -6.09 -8.04 23.05
CA GLU A 162 -7.55 -7.84 23.07
C GLU A 162 -7.85 -6.59 23.92
N PRO A 163 -8.66 -5.63 23.43
CA PRO A 163 -9.11 -4.53 24.27
C PRO A 163 -9.96 -5.09 25.44
N PRO A 164 -9.84 -4.50 26.65
CA PRO A 164 -10.54 -4.98 27.85
C PRO A 164 -12.07 -4.87 27.76
#